data_AF-A0A3D0GWF7-F1
#
_entry.id   AF-A0A3D0GWF7-F1
#
_cell.length_a   1.000
_cell.length_b   1.000
_cell.length_c   1.000
_cell.angle_alpha   90.00
_cell.angle_beta   90.00
_cell.angle_gamma   90.00
#
_symmetry.space_group_name_H-M   'P 1'
#
loop_
_entity.id
_entity.type
_entity.pdbx_description
1 polymer ?
#
loop_
_entity_poly.entity_id
_entity_poly.type
_entity_poly.pdbx_seq_one_letter_code
_entity_poly.pdbx_strand_id
1 'polypeptide(L)'
;MWDTDYIMNFHDMKLAVTLERSYKAETVITNAGFSTPHFISILINAGVLANDNGLDVMNTPLEINSGNTDIIADIVNRKKSYALPVIYVSALKKKLLSADSETYPVDVRWLASRLKGVAHVLVETDDLNEELRGMRCDHGGDIGIYFTSGSYLHKIRRYKKGSKRRDKIQSENADIYDAFDMLRNREGDV
;
A
#
# COMPACT_ATOMS: atom_id res chain seq x y z
N MET A 1 5.80 15.43 -15.85
CA MET A 1 7.14 14.81 -15.76
C MET A 1 7.30 14.31 -14.33
N TRP A 2 8.00 13.20 -14.10
CA TRP A 2 8.37 12.81 -12.73
C TRP A 2 9.76 13.39 -12.48
N ASP A 3 9.86 14.33 -11.53
CA ASP A 3 11.13 14.87 -11.08
C ASP A 3 11.50 14.14 -9.78
N THR A 4 12.73 13.63 -9.73
CA THR A 4 13.26 12.99 -8.53
C THR A 4 14.44 13.79 -8.06
N ASP A 5 14.29 14.41 -6.89
CA ASP A 5 15.35 15.16 -6.25
C ASP A 5 16.02 14.32 -5.16
N TYR A 6 17.34 14.41 -5.13
CA TYR A 6 18.18 13.71 -4.17
C TYR A 6 18.95 14.75 -3.36
N ILE A 7 18.67 14.85 -2.07
CA ILE A 7 19.41 15.73 -1.17
C ILE A 7 20.22 14.84 -0.24
N MET A 8 21.54 14.85 -0.42
CA MET A 8 22.47 14.15 0.46
C MET A 8 23.00 15.13 1.51
N ASN A 9 22.74 14.82 2.78
CA ASN A 9 23.42 15.43 3.91
C ASN A 9 24.54 14.49 4.35
N PHE A 10 25.79 14.84 3.99
CA PHE A 10 26.98 14.07 4.33
C PHE A 10 27.39 14.18 5.80
N HIS A 11 26.96 15.23 6.51
CA HIS A 11 27.26 15.37 7.93
C HIS A 11 26.49 14.33 8.77
N ASP A 12 25.21 14.19 8.46
CA ASP A 12 24.32 13.24 9.14
C ASP A 12 24.26 11.88 8.44
N MET A 13 24.94 11.71 7.30
CA MET A 13 24.86 10.55 6.41
C MET A 13 23.41 10.19 6.02
N LYS A 14 22.61 11.21 5.71
CA LYS A 14 21.18 11.07 5.34
C LYS A 14 20.97 11.40 3.88
N LEU A 15 20.30 10.51 3.15
CA LEU A 15 19.78 10.76 1.81
C LEU A 15 18.28 11.00 1.90
N ALA A 16 17.83 12.20 1.56
CA ALA A 16 16.43 12.49 1.32
C ALA A 16 16.13 12.32 -0.18
N VAL A 17 15.04 11.62 -0.48
CA VAL A 17 14.56 11.47 -1.86
C VAL A 17 13.14 11.99 -1.93
N THR A 18 12.96 13.00 -2.78
CA THR A 18 11.65 13.59 -3.05
C THR A 18 11.22 13.16 -4.44
N LEU A 19 9.97 12.70 -4.55
CA LEU A 19 9.33 12.39 -5.82
C LEU A 19 8.27 13.46 -6.06
N GLU A 20 8.51 14.34 -7.02
CA GLU A 20 7.59 15.41 -7.41
C GLU A 20 7.05 15.15 -8.82
N ARG A 21 5.81 15.58 -9.06
CA ARG A 21 5.20 15.50 -10.38
C ARG A 21 4.77 16.88 -10.88
N SER A 22 5.44 17.35 -11.92
CA SER A 22 5.05 18.57 -12.63
C SER A 22 4.05 18.26 -13.77
N TYR A 23 2.93 18.99 -13.83
CA TYR A 23 1.94 18.90 -14.92
C TYR A 23 1.94 20.18 -15.76
N LYS A 24 1.75 20.04 -17.09
CA LYS A 24 1.28 21.13 -17.95
C LYS A 24 -0.22 20.97 -18.17
N ALA A 25 -0.97 22.07 -18.06
CA ALA A 25 -2.44 22.13 -18.00
C ALA A 25 -3.17 21.44 -19.18
N GLU A 26 -2.50 21.19 -20.30
CA GLU A 26 -3.08 20.61 -21.52
C GLU A 26 -2.77 19.12 -21.70
N THR A 27 -2.13 18.46 -20.74
CA THR A 27 -1.73 17.05 -20.87
C THR A 27 -2.90 16.13 -20.55
N VAL A 28 -3.53 15.54 -21.57
CA VAL A 28 -4.46 14.41 -21.40
C VAL A 28 -3.73 13.34 -20.59
N ILE A 29 -4.29 12.92 -19.46
CA ILE A 29 -3.71 11.88 -18.58
C ILE A 29 -3.86 10.52 -19.26
N THR A 30 -3.07 10.28 -20.31
CA THR A 30 -2.91 8.96 -20.89
C THR A 30 -1.79 8.26 -20.12
N ASN A 31 -2.17 7.67 -18.98
CA ASN A 31 -1.44 6.61 -18.29
C ASN A 31 0.10 6.75 -18.24
N ALA A 32 0.62 7.77 -17.56
CA ALA A 32 2.02 7.80 -17.15
C ALA A 32 2.17 6.96 -15.88
N GLY A 33 2.40 5.66 -16.04
CA GLY A 33 2.54 4.72 -14.92
C GLY A 33 3.60 5.20 -13.93
N PHE A 34 3.20 5.49 -12.69
CA PHE A 34 4.13 5.80 -11.61
C PHE A 34 5.13 4.66 -11.45
N SER A 35 6.43 4.94 -11.60
CA SER A 35 7.47 3.96 -11.33
C SER A 35 8.24 4.37 -10.08
N THR A 36 8.10 3.60 -9.00
CA THR A 36 8.97 3.79 -7.84
C THR A 36 10.43 3.64 -8.30
N PRO A 37 11.31 4.60 -7.95
CA PRO A 37 12.71 4.57 -8.36
C PRO A 37 13.38 3.23 -8.02
N HIS A 38 14.17 2.70 -8.95
CA HIS A 38 14.78 1.38 -8.78
C HIS A 38 15.79 1.32 -7.62
N PHE A 39 16.46 2.43 -7.31
CA PHE A 39 17.46 2.46 -6.25
C PHE A 39 16.87 2.14 -4.86
N ILE A 40 15.57 2.37 -4.62
CA ILE A 40 14.94 1.99 -3.34
C ILE A 40 15.00 0.46 -3.16
N SER A 41 14.78 -0.31 -4.23
CA SER A 41 14.95 -1.78 -4.17
C SER A 41 16.39 -2.18 -3.86
N ILE A 42 17.38 -1.42 -4.34
CA ILE A 42 18.79 -1.68 -4.02
C ILE A 42 19.02 -1.48 -2.52
N LEU A 43 18.49 -0.40 -1.94
CA LEU A 43 18.63 -0.12 -0.51
C LEU A 43 17.91 -1.15 0.37
N ILE A 44 16.70 -1.57 -0.02
CA ILE A 44 15.96 -2.66 0.63
C ILE A 44 16.81 -3.94 0.62
N ASN A 45 17.29 -4.35 -0.55
CA ASN A 45 18.07 -5.59 -0.69
C ASN A 45 19.42 -5.53 0.04
N ALA A 46 20.00 -4.34 0.19
CA ALA A 46 21.23 -4.14 0.96
C ALA A 46 20.99 -4.14 2.49
N GLY A 47 19.74 -4.09 2.95
CA GLY A 47 19.39 -4.07 4.37
C GLY A 47 19.81 -2.79 5.09
N VAL A 48 19.93 -1.67 4.37
CA VAL A 48 20.45 -0.39 4.90
C VAL A 48 19.36 0.63 5.23
N LEU A 49 18.09 0.30 4.99
CA LEU A 49 16.97 1.17 5.33
C LEU A 49 16.63 1.03 6.81
N ALA A 50 16.45 2.16 7.49
CA ALA A 50 15.89 2.17 8.83
C ALA A 50 14.41 1.75 8.79
N ASN A 51 13.94 1.15 9.89
CA ASN A 51 12.52 0.88 10.05
C ASN A 51 11.72 2.19 10.17
N ASP A 52 10.47 2.13 9.72
CA ASP A 52 9.48 3.18 9.90
C ASP A 52 8.70 2.86 11.17
N ASN A 53 9.20 3.34 12.31
CA ASN A 53 8.60 3.13 13.62
C ASN A 53 8.33 1.63 13.90
N GLY A 54 9.30 0.75 13.64
CA GLY A 54 9.17 -0.70 13.87
C GLY A 54 8.46 -1.48 12.75
N LEU A 55 8.09 -0.85 11.64
CA LEU A 55 7.79 -1.55 10.38
C LEU A 55 8.97 -1.46 9.43
N ASP A 56 9.47 -2.60 8.98
CA ASP A 56 10.57 -2.64 8.00
C ASP A 56 10.08 -2.16 6.63
N VAL A 57 10.90 -1.35 5.97
CA VAL A 57 10.61 -0.89 4.60
C VAL A 57 10.95 -2.00 3.62
N MET A 58 9.92 -2.68 3.11
CA MET A 58 10.07 -3.90 2.31
C MET A 58 9.40 -3.79 0.93
N ASN A 59 9.85 -4.63 0.00
CA ASN A 59 9.21 -4.87 -1.31
C ASN A 59 8.35 -6.14 -1.31
N THR A 60 8.14 -6.74 -0.14
CA THR A 60 7.31 -7.90 0.12
C THR A 60 6.21 -7.53 1.11
N PRO A 61 5.03 -8.17 1.04
CA PRO A 61 3.99 -7.96 2.03
C PRO A 61 4.42 -8.42 3.43
N LEU A 62 3.95 -7.72 4.46
CA LEU A 62 3.95 -8.20 5.84
C LEU A 62 2.64 -8.93 6.12
N GLU A 63 2.75 -10.18 6.53
CA GLU A 63 1.59 -11.00 6.88
C GLU A 63 1.07 -10.64 8.27
N ILE A 64 -0.23 -10.34 8.35
CA ILE A 64 -0.99 -10.09 9.57
C ILE A 64 -1.78 -11.34 9.93
N ASN A 65 -1.43 -11.91 11.07
CA ASN A 65 -1.98 -13.13 11.66
C ASN A 65 -2.32 -12.89 13.13
N SER A 66 -2.85 -13.92 13.80
CA SER A 66 -3.26 -13.82 15.21
C SER A 66 -2.15 -13.36 16.17
N GLY A 67 -0.87 -13.56 15.82
CA GLY A 67 0.28 -13.18 16.63
C GLY A 67 0.72 -11.72 16.51
N ASN A 68 0.19 -10.94 15.55
CA ASN A 68 0.62 -9.55 15.30
C ASN A 68 -0.53 -8.61 14.89
N THR A 69 -1.76 -8.90 15.35
CA THR A 69 -2.96 -8.08 15.10
C THR A 69 -2.89 -6.70 15.77
N ASP A 70 -2.01 -6.53 16.76
CA ASP A 70 -1.74 -5.25 17.42
C ASP A 70 -1.23 -4.19 16.43
N ILE A 71 -0.47 -4.59 15.40
CA ILE A 71 0.03 -3.68 14.36
C ILE A 71 -1.12 -2.95 13.68
N ILE A 72 -2.13 -3.70 13.20
CA ILE A 72 -3.29 -3.10 12.52
C ILE A 72 -4.20 -2.37 13.51
N ALA A 73 -4.33 -2.88 14.74
CA ALA A 73 -5.07 -2.21 15.80
C ALA A 73 -4.50 -0.81 16.10
N ASP A 74 -3.17 -0.68 16.18
CA ASP A 74 -2.50 0.58 16.46
C ASP A 74 -2.63 1.58 15.31
N ILE A 75 -2.63 1.09 14.06
CA ILE A 75 -2.87 1.91 12.86
C ILE A 75 -4.29 2.46 12.87
N VAL A 76 -5.30 1.59 13.04
CA VAL A 76 -6.72 1.95 12.99
C VAL A 76 -7.08 2.90 14.13
N ASN A 77 -6.53 2.67 15.32
CA ASN A 77 -6.76 3.51 16.49
C ASN A 77 -5.83 4.74 16.55
N ARG A 78 -4.98 4.94 15.53
CA ARG A 78 -4.00 6.04 15.47
C ARG A 78 -3.08 6.14 16.71
N LYS A 79 -2.79 5.00 17.35
CA LYS A 79 -1.84 4.93 18.46
C LYS A 79 -0.40 5.05 17.99
N LYS A 80 -0.14 4.62 16.76
CA LYS A 80 1.18 4.62 16.15
C LYS A 80 1.16 5.30 14.78
N SER A 81 2.13 6.19 14.58
CA SER A 81 2.29 6.97 13.36
C SER A 81 3.49 6.44 12.56
N TYR A 82 3.31 6.36 11.25
CA TYR A 82 4.28 5.89 10.25
C TYR A 82 4.50 7.02 9.24
N ALA A 83 5.74 7.22 8.84
CA ALA A 83 6.11 8.21 7.83
C ALA A 83 5.58 7.81 6.45
N LEU A 84 5.52 6.50 6.18
CA LEU A 84 5.00 5.94 4.94
C LEU A 84 3.53 5.54 5.09
N PRO A 85 2.72 5.67 4.02
CA PRO A 85 1.37 5.14 4.00
C PRO A 85 1.38 3.63 4.26
N VAL A 86 0.35 3.16 4.98
CA VAL A 86 0.14 1.72 5.19
C VAL A 86 -1.06 1.27 4.36
N ILE A 87 -0.82 0.31 3.47
CA ILE A 87 -1.84 -0.36 2.68
C ILE A 87 -2.17 -1.68 3.37
N TYR A 88 -3.41 -1.86 3.76
CA TYR A 88 -3.91 -3.09 4.35
C TYR A 88 -4.85 -3.79 3.36
N VAL A 89 -4.58 -5.06 3.06
CA VAL A 89 -5.40 -5.91 2.20
C VAL A 89 -6.03 -7.00 3.05
N SER A 90 -7.33 -6.90 3.25
CA SER A 90 -8.09 -7.92 3.98
C SER A 90 -8.33 -9.16 3.12
N ALA A 91 -8.44 -10.31 3.78
CA ALA A 91 -8.70 -11.58 3.10
C ALA A 91 -10.15 -11.64 2.59
N LEU A 92 -10.34 -12.31 1.45
CA LEU A 92 -11.68 -12.66 1.00
C LEU A 92 -12.30 -13.68 1.95
N LYS A 93 -13.57 -13.50 2.30
CA LYS A 93 -14.27 -14.43 3.22
C LYS A 93 -14.24 -15.84 2.66
N LYS A 94 -13.86 -16.84 3.47
CA LYS A 94 -13.83 -18.26 3.09
C LYS A 94 -15.13 -18.75 2.45
N LYS A 95 -16.30 -18.29 2.93
CA LYS A 95 -17.62 -18.62 2.34
C LYS A 95 -17.79 -18.14 0.89
N LEU A 96 -17.00 -17.17 0.45
CA LEU A 96 -16.97 -16.64 -0.92
C LEU A 96 -15.91 -17.33 -1.79
N LEU A 97 -15.00 -18.10 -1.19
CA LEU A 97 -13.92 -18.80 -1.88
C LEU A 97 -14.39 -20.20 -2.28
N SER A 98 -14.24 -20.55 -3.56
CA SER A 98 -14.21 -21.94 -4.01
C SER A 98 -12.80 -22.51 -3.83
N ALA A 99 -12.63 -23.83 -3.98
CA ALA A 99 -11.33 -24.48 -3.80
C ALA A 99 -10.20 -23.90 -4.68
N ASP A 100 -10.56 -23.29 -5.82
CA ASP A 100 -9.63 -22.64 -6.76
C ASP A 100 -9.67 -21.09 -6.69
N SER A 101 -10.27 -20.51 -5.65
CA SER A 101 -10.40 -19.06 -5.53
C SER A 101 -9.18 -18.41 -4.88
N GLU A 102 -8.75 -17.28 -5.43
CA GLU A 102 -7.68 -16.46 -4.87
C GLU A 102 -8.08 -15.92 -3.49
N THR A 103 -7.15 -15.95 -2.54
CA THR A 103 -7.36 -15.50 -1.14
C THR A 103 -7.60 -13.99 -1.04
N TYR A 104 -7.05 -13.22 -1.98
CA TYR A 104 -7.05 -11.77 -1.99
C TYR A 104 -7.75 -11.25 -3.24
N PRO A 105 -8.29 -10.02 -3.19
CA PRO A 105 -8.83 -9.35 -4.38
C PRO A 105 -7.75 -8.99 -5.43
N VAL A 106 -6.47 -9.00 -5.03
CA VAL A 106 -5.31 -8.54 -5.81
C VAL A 106 -4.10 -9.45 -5.58
N ASP A 107 -3.15 -9.47 -6.53
CA ASP A 107 -1.84 -10.06 -6.29
C ASP A 107 -1.03 -9.16 -5.34
N VAL A 108 -1.01 -9.54 -4.07
CA VAL A 108 -0.34 -8.79 -3.00
C VAL A 108 1.17 -8.77 -3.14
N ARG A 109 1.78 -9.82 -3.69
CA ARG A 109 3.24 -9.88 -3.89
C ARG A 109 3.65 -8.94 -5.00
N TRP A 110 2.88 -8.93 -6.08
CA TRP A 110 3.07 -8.01 -7.19
C TRP A 110 2.84 -6.55 -6.74
N LEU A 111 1.80 -6.28 -5.93
CA LEU A 111 1.55 -4.96 -5.32
C LEU A 111 2.75 -4.44 -4.52
N ALA A 112 3.24 -5.23 -3.57
CA ALA A 112 4.39 -4.84 -2.73
C ALA A 112 5.67 -4.64 -3.58
N SER A 113 5.91 -5.53 -4.54
CA SER A 113 7.04 -5.44 -5.46
C SER A 113 7.00 -4.16 -6.29
N ARG A 114 5.80 -3.69 -6.67
CA ARG A 114 5.64 -2.49 -7.48
C ARG A 114 5.75 -1.20 -6.67
N LEU A 115 5.31 -1.21 -5.41
CA LEU A 115 5.45 -0.10 -4.46
C LEU A 115 6.90 0.06 -3.99
N LYS A 116 7.68 -1.02 -3.88
CA LYS A 116 9.11 -1.01 -3.52
C LYS A 116 9.38 -0.18 -2.25
N GLY A 117 8.55 -0.30 -1.22
CA GLY A 117 8.76 0.38 0.07
C GLY A 117 8.36 1.85 0.13
N VAL A 118 7.70 2.43 -0.89
CA VAL A 118 7.06 3.76 -0.73
C VAL A 118 5.75 3.72 0.07
N ALA A 119 5.28 2.52 0.38
CA ALA A 119 4.19 2.23 1.30
C ALA A 119 4.42 0.84 1.90
N HIS A 120 3.97 0.64 3.14
CA HIS A 120 3.94 -0.68 3.77
C HIS A 120 2.74 -1.45 3.24
N VAL A 121 2.92 -2.70 2.83
CA VAL A 121 1.81 -3.56 2.40
C VAL A 121 1.58 -4.63 3.46
N LEU A 122 0.45 -4.57 4.13
CA LEU A 122 0.00 -5.50 5.16
C LEU A 122 -1.09 -6.40 4.58
N VAL A 123 -1.02 -7.71 4.80
CA VAL A 123 -1.98 -8.68 4.24
C VAL A 123 -2.52 -9.61 5.32
N GLU A 124 -3.83 -9.77 5.38
CA GLU A 124 -4.49 -10.66 6.35
C GLU A 124 -4.35 -12.13 5.90
N THR A 125 -3.67 -12.98 6.68
CA THR A 125 -3.45 -14.39 6.30
C THR A 125 -4.37 -15.39 7.00
N ASP A 126 -4.78 -15.07 8.22
CA ASP A 126 -5.71 -15.89 9.00
C ASP A 126 -7.15 -15.40 8.81
N ASP A 127 -8.14 -16.25 9.06
CA ASP A 127 -9.54 -15.81 9.16
C ASP A 127 -9.71 -15.06 10.49
N LEU A 128 -9.13 -13.86 10.57
CA LEU A 128 -9.14 -12.99 11.75
C LEU A 128 -10.49 -12.28 11.89
N ASN A 129 -11.50 -12.66 11.10
CA ASN A 129 -12.79 -12.00 11.02
C ASN A 129 -13.46 -11.78 12.38
N GLU A 130 -13.27 -12.65 13.38
CA GLU A 130 -13.85 -12.44 14.71
C GLU A 130 -13.04 -11.45 15.58
N GLU A 131 -11.69 -11.53 15.56
CA GLU A 131 -10.83 -10.59 16.30
C GLU A 131 -10.84 -9.17 15.70
N LEU A 132 -10.84 -9.09 14.37
CA LEU A 132 -10.80 -7.83 13.64
C LEU A 132 -12.18 -7.17 13.47
N ARG A 133 -13.31 -7.88 13.64
CA ARG A 133 -14.65 -7.27 13.57
C ARG A 133 -14.93 -6.23 14.65
N GLY A 134 -14.27 -6.35 15.80
CA GLY A 134 -14.32 -5.34 16.87
C GLY A 134 -13.46 -4.12 16.56
N MET A 135 -12.50 -4.27 15.64
CA MET A 135 -11.64 -3.19 15.18
C MET A 135 -12.28 -2.54 13.95
N ARG A 136 -12.26 -1.21 13.85
CA ARG A 136 -12.80 -0.48 12.69
C ARG A 136 -11.88 -0.60 11.46
N CYS A 137 -11.33 -1.78 11.23
CA CYS A 137 -10.45 -2.08 10.11
C CYS A 137 -11.26 -2.53 8.89
N ASP A 138 -10.65 -2.43 7.71
CA ASP A 138 -11.22 -2.93 6.46
C ASP A 138 -11.32 -4.45 6.48
N HIS A 139 -12.30 -5.05 5.78
CA HIS A 139 -12.56 -6.48 5.89
C HIS A 139 -13.13 -7.10 4.61
N GLY A 140 -12.97 -8.42 4.45
CA GLY A 140 -13.69 -9.17 3.42
C GLY A 140 -13.26 -8.88 1.97
N GLY A 141 -11.98 -8.60 1.77
CA GLY A 141 -11.39 -8.23 0.48
C GLY A 141 -11.28 -6.73 0.25
N ASP A 142 -11.63 -5.90 1.24
CA ASP A 142 -11.40 -4.46 1.17
C ASP A 142 -9.90 -4.15 1.24
N ILE A 143 -9.52 -3.09 0.52
CA ILE A 143 -8.16 -2.53 0.52
C ILE A 143 -8.21 -1.15 1.17
N GLY A 144 -7.54 -1.03 2.31
CA GLY A 144 -7.41 0.21 3.08
C GLY A 144 -6.09 0.91 2.86
N ILE A 145 -6.10 2.23 2.78
CA ILE A 145 -4.89 3.05 2.85
C ILE A 145 -4.98 3.97 4.05
N TYR A 146 -4.09 3.74 5.00
CA TYR A 146 -3.96 4.47 6.24
C TYR A 146 -2.79 5.45 6.14
N PHE A 147 -3.11 6.73 6.19
CA PHE A 147 -2.15 7.80 6.37
C PHE A 147 -2.08 8.10 7.87
N THR A 148 -1.02 7.60 8.51
CA THR A 148 -0.88 7.64 9.97
C THR A 148 -0.08 8.85 10.44
N SER A 149 0.68 9.50 9.54
CA SER A 149 1.26 10.83 9.74
C SER A 149 0.41 11.90 9.03
N GLY A 150 -0.11 12.85 9.82
CA GLY A 150 -0.86 14.01 9.32
C GLY A 150 -2.39 13.92 9.50
N SER A 151 -3.11 14.88 8.89
CA SER A 151 -4.58 15.03 8.97
C SER A 151 -5.33 14.23 7.90
N TYR A 152 -4.63 13.54 7.00
CA TYR A 152 -5.23 12.82 5.89
C TYR A 152 -6.19 11.73 6.36
N LEU A 153 -7.28 11.59 5.60
CA LEU A 153 -8.30 10.59 5.86
C LEU A 153 -7.88 9.23 5.30
N HIS A 154 -8.27 8.19 6.05
CA HIS A 154 -8.22 6.81 5.58
C HIS A 154 -9.05 6.66 4.31
N LYS A 155 -8.50 5.96 3.31
CA LYS A 155 -9.15 5.69 2.02
C LYS A 155 -9.42 4.20 1.90
N ILE A 156 -10.58 3.83 1.39
CA ILE A 156 -11.00 2.42 1.29
C ILE A 156 -11.48 2.15 -0.13
N ARG A 157 -10.99 1.04 -0.70
CA ARG A 157 -11.60 0.41 -1.86
C ARG A 157 -12.31 -0.87 -1.42
N ARG A 158 -13.64 -0.85 -1.55
CA ARG A 158 -14.46 -2.01 -1.18
C ARG A 158 -14.46 -3.07 -2.27
N TYR A 159 -14.34 -4.33 -1.88
CA TYR A 159 -14.48 -5.44 -2.81
C TYR A 159 -15.91 -5.56 -3.35
N LYS A 160 -16.06 -5.69 -4.67
CA LYS A 160 -17.35 -5.87 -5.34
C LYS A 160 -17.37 -7.21 -6.08
N LYS A 161 -18.18 -8.16 -5.60
CA LYS A 161 -18.37 -9.47 -6.24
C LYS A 161 -19.08 -9.29 -7.59
N GLY A 162 -18.46 -9.72 -8.69
CA GLY A 162 -19.11 -9.79 -10.01
C GLY A 162 -18.53 -8.94 -11.15
N SER A 163 -17.32 -8.37 -11.02
CA SER A 163 -16.58 -7.91 -12.20
C SER A 163 -16.33 -9.11 -13.12
N LYS A 164 -16.90 -9.08 -14.34
CA LYS A 164 -16.89 -10.23 -15.24
C LYS A 164 -15.47 -10.55 -15.71
N ARG A 165 -15.20 -11.86 -15.75
CA ARG A 165 -14.01 -12.64 -16.14
C ARG A 165 -13.25 -12.27 -17.43
N ARG A 166 -13.51 -11.14 -18.11
CA ARG A 166 -12.84 -10.77 -19.38
C ARG A 166 -11.57 -9.92 -19.21
N ASP A 167 -11.34 -9.38 -18.02
CA ASP A 167 -10.27 -8.39 -17.81
C ASP A 167 -9.09 -8.92 -16.99
N LYS A 168 -8.80 -10.23 -16.97
CA LYS A 168 -7.80 -10.78 -16.02
C LYS A 168 -6.39 -10.16 -16.17
N ILE A 169 -6.01 -9.68 -17.36
CA ILE A 169 -4.73 -8.98 -17.60
C ILE A 169 -4.81 -7.46 -17.33
N GLN A 170 -6.02 -6.88 -17.41
CA GLN A 170 -6.26 -5.46 -17.15
C GLN A 170 -6.59 -5.18 -15.68
N SER A 171 -7.24 -6.12 -14.98
CA SER A 171 -7.64 -6.02 -13.57
C SER A 171 -6.44 -6.15 -12.64
N GLU A 172 -5.50 -7.05 -12.94
CA GLU A 172 -4.26 -7.21 -12.17
C GLU A 172 -3.53 -5.86 -12.06
N ASN A 173 -3.48 -5.09 -13.16
CA ASN A 173 -2.90 -3.75 -13.17
C ASN A 173 -3.84 -2.66 -12.63
N ALA A 174 -5.15 -2.77 -12.84
CA ALA A 174 -6.13 -1.76 -12.41
C ALA A 174 -6.10 -1.57 -10.89
N ASP A 175 -5.94 -2.64 -10.14
CA ASP A 175 -5.93 -2.55 -8.68
C ASP A 175 -4.67 -1.87 -8.14
N ILE A 176 -3.55 -2.03 -8.85
CA ILE A 176 -2.35 -1.23 -8.63
C ILE A 176 -2.54 0.22 -8.99
N TYR A 177 -3.15 0.51 -10.14
CA TYR A 177 -3.39 1.90 -10.54
C TYR A 177 -4.31 2.58 -9.54
N ASP A 178 -5.29 1.87 -9.01
CA ASP A 178 -6.18 2.36 -7.97
C ASP A 178 -5.44 2.57 -6.65
N ALA A 179 -4.59 1.63 -6.20
CA ALA A 179 -3.76 1.86 -5.02
C ALA A 179 -2.84 3.08 -5.21
N PHE A 180 -2.22 3.22 -6.39
CA PHE A 180 -1.43 4.40 -6.72
C PHE A 180 -2.25 5.68 -6.90
N ASP A 181 -3.48 5.60 -7.40
CA ASP A 181 -4.39 6.73 -7.53
C ASP A 181 -4.88 7.19 -6.15
N MET A 182 -5.19 6.23 -5.27
CA MET A 182 -5.54 6.48 -3.87
C MET A 182 -4.36 7.14 -3.12
N LEU A 183 -3.12 6.73 -3.40
CA LEU A 183 -1.90 7.37 -2.92
C LEU A 183 -1.65 8.75 -3.56
N ARG A 184 -1.89 8.91 -4.88
CA ARG A 184 -1.66 10.15 -5.64
C ARG A 184 -2.61 11.28 -5.26
N ASN A 185 -3.86 10.97 -4.94
CA ASN A 185 -4.85 11.94 -4.45
C ASN A 185 -4.53 12.43 -3.02
N ARG A 186 -3.26 12.45 -2.61
CA ARG A 186 -2.71 13.11 -1.42
C ARG A 186 -2.46 14.60 -1.67
N GLU A 187 -2.26 15.00 -2.94
CA GLU A 187 -1.82 16.36 -3.32
C GLU A 187 -2.96 17.34 -3.65
N GLY A 188 -4.23 16.92 -3.63
CA GLY A 188 -5.37 17.73 -4.10
C GLY A 188 -6.24 18.39 -3.02
N ASP A 189 -6.00 18.11 -1.74
CA ASP A 189 -6.82 18.59 -0.61
C ASP A 189 -6.02 19.55 0.30
N VAL A 190 -5.49 20.64 -0.28
CA VAL A 190 -4.96 21.81 0.46
C VAL A 190 -5.68 23.06 0.01
#